data_AF-A0A3M2L3T6-F1
#
_entry.id   AF-A0A3M2L3T6-F1
#
_cell.length_a   1.000
_cell.length_b   1.000
_cell.length_c   1.000
_cell.angle_alpha   90.00
_cell.angle_beta   90.00
_cell.angle_gamma   90.00
#
_symmetry.space_group_name_H-M   'P 1'
#
loop_
_entity.id
_entity.type
_entity.pdbx_description
1 polymer ?
#
loop_
_entity_poly.entity_id
_entity_poly.type
_entity_poly.pdbx_seq_one_letter_code
_entity_poly.pdbx_strand_id
1 'polypeptide(L)'
;MSIVIAVLNALVVVVSGVSCLVGLLRPHLALPAGESVTPGVTLFLGGYAARAIPLSVVALAVLATGNRAAIIPILVVAGLAQIGDAALGARLHNYPMAATCVGLGAVHLGTAIWLTNGARI
;
A
#
# COMPACT_ATOMS: atom_id res chain seq x y z
N MET A 1 -8.90 14.67 11.43
CA MET A 1 -7.77 13.76 11.46
C MET A 1 -6.63 14.55 12.04
N SER A 2 -6.06 14.11 13.16
CA SER A 2 -4.85 14.75 13.68
C SER A 2 -3.78 14.75 12.59
N ILE A 3 -2.99 15.82 12.49
CA ILE A 3 -1.92 15.95 11.49
C ILE A 3 -1.00 14.72 11.50
N VAL A 4 -0.78 14.14 12.67
CA VAL A 4 0.01 12.92 12.86
C VAL A 4 -0.57 11.73 12.10
N ILE A 5 -1.88 11.46 12.24
CA ILE A 5 -2.54 10.32 11.55
C ILE A 5 -2.55 10.53 10.03
N ALA A 6 -2.75 11.78 9.58
CA ALA A 6 -2.69 12.13 8.17
C ALA A 6 -1.30 11.86 7.59
N VAL A 7 -0.25 12.32 8.28
CA VAL A 7 1.15 12.14 7.91
C VAL A 7 1.52 10.66 7.90
N LEU A 8 1.10 9.89 8.91
CA LEU A 8 1.36 8.45 8.95
C LEU A 8 0.76 7.73 7.73
N ASN A 9 -0.51 7.99 7.39
CA ASN A 9 -1.13 7.38 6.21
C ASN A 9 -0.48 7.86 4.91
N ALA A 10 -0.10 9.13 4.82
CA ALA A 10 0.61 9.64 3.65
C ALA A 10 1.98 8.96 3.48
N LEU A 11 2.73 8.76 4.57
CA LEU A 11 4.00 8.03 4.54
C LEU A 11 3.82 6.58 4.09
N VAL A 12 2.80 5.89 4.61
CA VAL A 12 2.49 4.52 4.19
C VAL A 12 2.17 4.45 2.69
N VAL A 13 1.39 5.41 2.19
CA VAL A 13 1.06 5.52 0.76
C VAL A 13 2.31 5.75 -0.07
N VAL A 14 3.19 6.66 0.35
CA VAL A 14 4.46 6.94 -0.35
C VAL A 14 5.36 5.70 -0.36
N VAL A 15 5.50 5.00 0.76
CA VAL A 15 6.28 3.76 0.84
C VAL A 15 5.75 2.72 -0.15
N SER A 16 4.42 2.54 -0.20
CA SER A 16 3.78 1.59 -1.11
C SER A 16 3.99 1.97 -2.58
N GLY A 17 3.76 3.25 -2.92
CA GLY A 17 3.94 3.78 -4.27
C GLY A 17 5.39 3.71 -4.74
N VAL A 18 6.37 4.06 -3.90
CA VAL A 18 7.79 3.95 -4.23
C VAL A 18 8.20 2.48 -4.38
N SER A 19 7.73 1.60 -3.48
CA SER A 19 8.07 0.17 -3.54
C SER A 19 7.59 -0.48 -4.84
N CYS A 20 6.40 -0.13 -5.33
CA CYS A 20 5.91 -0.65 -6.62
C CYS A 20 6.74 -0.14 -7.80
N LEU A 21 7.19 1.11 -7.78
CA LEU A 21 8.06 1.68 -8.81
C LEU A 21 9.44 1.02 -8.79
N VAL A 22 10.00 0.79 -7.60
CA VAL A 22 11.27 0.07 -7.45
C VAL A 22 11.14 -1.36 -7.98
N GLY A 23 10.06 -2.07 -7.65
CA GLY A 23 9.79 -3.39 -8.20
C GLY A 23 9.68 -3.38 -9.72
N LEU A 24 8.96 -2.43 -10.30
CA LEU A 24 8.77 -2.33 -11.75
C LEU A 24 10.06 -1.99 -12.50
N LEU A 25 10.83 -1.01 -12.00
CA LEU A 25 12.05 -0.50 -12.65
C LEU A 25 13.28 -1.38 -12.36
N ARG A 26 13.29 -2.07 -11.22
CA ARG A 26 14.38 -2.95 -10.76
C ARG A 26 13.81 -4.25 -10.21
N PRO A 27 13.23 -5.12 -11.07
CA PRO A 27 12.56 -6.36 -10.66
C PRO A 27 13.46 -7.32 -9.88
N HIS A 28 14.77 -7.31 -10.12
CA HIS A 28 15.74 -8.09 -9.36
C HIS A 28 15.81 -7.73 -7.87
N LEU A 29 15.42 -6.52 -7.48
CA LEU A 29 15.34 -6.11 -6.07
C LEU A 29 14.07 -6.60 -5.38
N ALA A 30 13.05 -6.97 -6.15
CA ALA A 30 11.79 -7.52 -5.64
C ALA A 30 11.83 -9.06 -5.48
N LEU A 31 12.90 -9.70 -5.97
CA LEU A 31 13.08 -11.15 -5.96
C LEU A 31 14.15 -11.57 -4.93
N PRO A 32 14.04 -12.80 -4.39
CA PRO A 32 15.12 -13.42 -3.64
C PRO A 32 16.42 -13.50 -4.46
N ALA A 33 17.57 -13.45 -3.77
CA ALA A 33 18.87 -13.55 -4.42
C ALA A 33 18.99 -14.87 -5.20
N GLY A 34 19.36 -14.78 -6.49
CA GLY A 34 19.52 -15.94 -7.38
C GLY A 34 18.28 -16.32 -8.18
N GLU A 35 17.13 -15.67 -7.95
CA GLU A 35 15.95 -15.86 -8.80
C GLU A 35 16.02 -15.03 -10.09
N SER A 36 15.43 -15.59 -11.16
CA SER A 36 15.38 -14.96 -12.47
C SER A 36 14.05 -14.23 -12.69
N VAL A 37 14.11 -13.10 -13.40
CA VAL A 37 12.90 -12.36 -13.79
C VAL A 37 12.19 -13.15 -14.88
N THR A 38 11.07 -13.77 -14.53
CA THR A 38 10.22 -14.51 -15.48
C THR A 38 9.11 -13.61 -16.05
N PRO A 39 8.47 -13.99 -17.16
CA PRO A 39 7.30 -13.27 -17.67
C PRO A 39 6.17 -13.13 -16.62
N GLY A 40 5.99 -14.12 -15.76
CA GLY A 40 5.02 -14.07 -14.66
C GLY A 40 5.35 -13.00 -13.62
N VAL A 41 6.63 -12.84 -13.28
CA VAL A 41 7.10 -11.76 -12.38
C VAL A 41 6.87 -10.39 -13.03
N THR A 42 7.17 -10.24 -14.32
CA THR A 42 6.95 -8.98 -15.05
C THR A 42 5.46 -8.62 -15.10
N LEU A 43 4.59 -9.59 -15.39
CA LEU A 43 3.14 -9.39 -15.39
C LEU A 43 2.63 -8.97 -14.01
N PHE A 44 3.11 -9.63 -12.96
CA PHE A 44 2.77 -9.30 -11.58
C PHE A 44 3.19 -7.87 -11.21
N LEU A 45 4.46 -7.50 -11.46
CA LEU A 45 4.98 -6.18 -11.13
C LEU A 45 4.26 -5.07 -11.94
N GLY A 46 3.92 -5.36 -13.20
CA GLY A 46 3.11 -4.48 -14.04
C GLY A 46 1.71 -4.26 -13.47
N GLY A 47 1.01 -5.34 -13.11
CA GLY A 47 -0.31 -5.26 -12.48
C GLY A 47 -0.29 -4.58 -11.12
N TYR A 48 0.75 -4.84 -10.33
CA TYR A 48 0.96 -4.19 -9.05
C TYR A 48 1.13 -2.68 -9.22
N ALA A 49 2.02 -2.23 -10.11
CA ALA A 49 2.23 -0.82 -10.39
C ALA A 49 0.98 -0.13 -10.97
N ALA A 50 0.25 -0.80 -11.87
CA ALA A 50 -0.97 -0.28 -12.48
C ALA A 50 -2.07 0.03 -11.45
N ARG A 51 -2.11 -0.70 -10.33
CA ARG A 51 -3.04 -0.43 -9.21
C ARG A 51 -2.44 0.51 -8.17
N ALA A 52 -1.19 0.27 -7.76
CA ALA A 52 -0.57 0.94 -6.63
C ALA A 52 -0.27 2.42 -6.93
N ILE A 53 0.14 2.78 -8.16
CA ILE A 53 0.43 4.17 -8.52
C ILE A 53 -0.83 5.03 -8.47
N PRO A 54 -1.94 4.71 -9.18
CA PRO A 54 -3.15 5.52 -9.13
C PRO A 54 -3.72 5.59 -7.71
N LEU A 55 -3.75 4.46 -6.99
CA LEU A 55 -4.25 4.43 -5.62
C LEU A 55 -3.42 5.32 -4.70
N SER A 56 -2.10 5.35 -4.87
CA SER A 56 -1.23 6.20 -4.07
C SER A 56 -1.46 7.70 -4.34
N VAL A 57 -1.60 8.07 -5.62
CA VAL A 57 -1.91 9.46 -6.01
C VAL A 57 -3.26 9.89 -5.45
N VAL A 58 -4.29 9.07 -5.62
CA VAL A 58 -5.64 9.37 -5.13
C VAL A 58 -5.65 9.44 -3.60
N ALA A 59 -4.98 8.53 -2.90
CA ALA A 59 -4.90 8.55 -1.45
C ALA A 59 -4.22 9.81 -0.93
N LEU A 60 -3.12 10.25 -1.52
CA LEU A 60 -2.47 11.51 -1.14
C LEU A 60 -3.39 12.72 -1.38
N ALA A 61 -4.04 12.79 -2.55
CA ALA A 61 -4.95 13.88 -2.88
C ALA A 61 -6.14 13.95 -1.93
N VAL A 62 -6.73 12.80 -1.60
CA VAL A 62 -7.87 12.69 -0.69
C VAL A 62 -7.46 13.01 0.76
N LEU A 63 -6.31 12.51 1.23
CA LEU A 63 -5.77 12.85 2.55
C LEU A 63 -5.56 14.37 2.70
N ALA A 64 -5.07 15.04 1.65
CA ALA A 64 -4.86 16.48 1.64
C ALA A 64 -6.16 17.31 1.78
N THR A 65 -7.31 16.74 1.38
CA THR A 65 -8.61 17.43 1.51
C THR A 65 -9.15 17.44 2.94
N GLY A 66 -8.69 16.51 3.80
CA GLY A 66 -9.25 16.30 5.13
C GLY A 66 -10.70 15.77 5.15
N ASN A 67 -11.33 15.53 3.98
CA ASN A 67 -12.70 15.07 3.87
C ASN A 67 -12.82 13.60 4.31
N ARG A 68 -13.32 13.40 5.52
CA ARG A 68 -13.48 12.07 6.13
C ARG A 68 -14.28 11.10 5.27
N ALA A 69 -15.38 11.56 4.67
CA ALA A 69 -16.25 10.71 3.86
C ALA A 69 -15.53 10.18 2.61
N ALA A 70 -14.56 10.94 2.08
CA ALA A 70 -13.70 10.51 0.99
C ALA A 70 -12.50 9.68 1.46
N ILE A 71 -11.91 10.03 2.61
CA ILE A 71 -10.72 9.35 3.17
C ILE A 71 -11.02 7.90 3.54
N ILE A 72 -12.12 7.65 4.25
CA ILE A 72 -12.46 6.31 4.77
C ILE A 72 -12.45 5.24 3.67
N PRO A 73 -13.21 5.36 2.56
CA PRO A 73 -13.23 4.32 1.53
C PRO A 73 -11.87 4.13 0.86
N ILE A 74 -11.10 5.20 0.67
CA ILE A 74 -9.76 5.11 0.07
C ILE A 74 -8.78 4.38 0.98
N LEU A 75 -8.81 4.64 2.29
CA LEU A 75 -8.00 3.90 3.25
C LEU A 75 -8.41 2.43 3.35
N VAL A 76 -9.71 2.12 3.24
CA VAL A 76 -10.16 0.72 3.17
C VAL A 76 -9.59 0.03 1.93
N VAL A 77 -9.72 0.64 0.75
CA VAL A 77 -9.18 0.08 -0.50
C VAL A 77 -7.65 -0.09 -0.43
N ALA A 78 -6.93 0.91 0.10
CA ALA A 78 -5.48 0.82 0.31
C ALA A 78 -5.09 -0.28 1.31
N GLY A 79 -5.84 -0.43 2.40
CA GLY A 79 -5.62 -1.49 3.38
C GLY A 79 -5.84 -2.89 2.80
N LEU A 80 -6.94 -3.09 2.07
CA LEU A 80 -7.21 -4.35 1.37
C LEU A 80 -6.18 -4.64 0.29
N ALA A 81 -5.69 -3.59 -0.39
CA ALA A 81 -4.64 -3.72 -1.37
C ALA A 81 -3.36 -4.29 -0.75
N GLN A 82 -2.96 -3.79 0.43
CA GLN A 82 -1.79 -4.30 1.17
C GLN A 82 -2.01 -5.71 1.70
N ILE A 83 -3.23 -6.10 2.10
CA ILE A 83 -3.51 -7.49 2.47
C ILE A 83 -3.29 -8.43 1.28
N GLY A 84 -3.74 -8.03 0.09
CA GLY A 84 -3.47 -8.80 -1.14
C GLY A 84 -1.97 -8.95 -1.41
N ASP A 85 -1.22 -7.86 -1.27
CA ASP A 85 0.23 -7.86 -1.46
C ASP A 85 0.93 -8.72 -0.39
N ALA A 86 0.45 -8.71 0.85
CA ALA A 86 0.98 -9.55 1.91
C ALA A 86 0.76 -11.04 1.62
N ALA A 87 -0.44 -11.40 1.16
CA ALA A 87 -0.76 -12.78 0.77
C ALA A 87 0.13 -13.26 -0.40
N LEU A 88 0.41 -12.38 -1.35
CA LEU A 88 1.32 -12.67 -2.46
C LEU A 88 2.76 -12.80 -1.98
N GLY A 89 3.25 -11.88 -1.15
CA GLY A 89 4.56 -11.97 -0.52
C GLY A 89 4.75 -13.29 0.22
N ALA A 90 3.75 -13.73 0.98
CA ALA A 90 3.79 -15.02 1.67
C ALA A 90 3.83 -16.22 0.70
N ARG A 91 3.02 -16.20 -0.37
CA ARG A 91 3.01 -17.25 -1.41
C ARG A 91 4.32 -17.34 -2.19
N LEU A 92 4.99 -16.21 -2.39
CA LEU A 92 6.27 -16.10 -3.08
C LEU A 92 7.48 -16.20 -2.13
N HIS A 93 7.25 -16.57 -0.85
CA HIS A 93 8.29 -16.65 0.18
C HIS A 93 9.08 -15.33 0.41
N ASN A 94 8.52 -14.20 -0.02
CA ASN A 94 9.01 -12.87 0.30
C ASN A 94 8.40 -12.41 1.63
N TYR A 95 8.87 -13.01 2.72
CA TYR A 95 8.40 -12.70 4.08
C TYR A 95 8.61 -11.23 4.50
N PRO A 96 9.71 -10.55 4.11
CA PRO A 96 9.84 -9.12 4.39
C PRO A 96 8.71 -8.29 3.77
N MET A 97 8.33 -8.56 2.52
CA MET A 97 7.18 -7.92 1.87
C MET A 97 5.88 -8.26 2.60
N ALA A 98 5.67 -9.53 2.96
CA ALA A 98 4.46 -9.97 3.65
C ALA A 98 4.27 -9.24 4.99
N ALA A 99 5.30 -9.23 5.83
CA ALA A 99 5.26 -8.57 7.14
C ALA A 99 5.05 -7.05 7.01
N THR A 100 5.77 -6.42 6.08
CA THR A 100 5.64 -4.97 5.84
C THR A 100 4.22 -4.62 5.40
N CYS A 101 3.67 -5.36 4.43
CA CYS A 101 2.33 -5.10 3.91
C CYS A 101 1.24 -5.31 4.97
N VAL A 102 1.37 -6.30 5.85
CA VAL A 102 0.45 -6.45 7.01
C VAL A 102 0.48 -5.21 7.90
N GLY A 103 1.67 -4.72 8.26
CA GLY A 103 1.82 -3.53 9.10
C GLY A 103 1.23 -2.27 8.45
N LEU A 104 1.56 -2.02 7.19
CA LEU A 104 1.04 -0.89 6.42
C LEU A 104 -0.49 -0.97 6.24
N GLY A 105 -1.02 -2.16 5.95
CA GLY A 105 -2.46 -2.40 5.86
C GLY A 105 -3.19 -2.13 7.18
N ALA A 106 -2.58 -2.53 8.32
CA ALA A 106 -3.13 -2.27 9.65
C ALA A 106 -3.22 -0.76 9.94
N VAL A 107 -2.25 0.06 9.50
CA VAL A 107 -2.31 1.52 9.65
C VAL A 107 -3.52 2.10 8.91
N HIS A 108 -3.73 1.71 7.65
CA HIS A 108 -4.85 2.19 6.84
C HIS A 108 -6.20 1.76 7.41
N LEU A 109 -6.38 0.46 7.68
CA LEU A 109 -7.65 -0.08 8.19
C LEU A 109 -7.93 0.42 9.61
N GLY A 110 -6.92 0.46 10.48
CA GLY A 110 -7.05 1.02 11.83
C GLY A 110 -7.46 2.49 11.80
N THR A 111 -6.88 3.28 10.89
CA THR A 111 -7.27 4.68 10.69
C THR A 111 -8.71 4.79 10.18
N ALA A 112 -9.10 3.97 9.20
CA ALA A 112 -10.46 3.96 8.67
C ALA A 112 -11.50 3.63 9.75
N ILE A 113 -11.24 2.59 10.55
CA ILE A 113 -12.09 2.18 11.69
C ILE A 113 -12.19 3.31 12.73
N TRP A 114 -11.07 3.94 13.06
CA TRP A 114 -11.05 5.06 13.99
C TRP A 114 -11.89 6.24 13.50
N LEU A 115 -11.82 6.58 12.20
CA LEU A 115 -12.62 7.64 11.59
C LEU A 115 -14.12 7.29 11.52
N THR A 116 -14.48 6.02 11.29
CA THR A 116 -15.89 5.58 11.28
C THR A 116 -16.54 5.62 12.66
N ASN A 117 -15.76 5.42 13.72
CA ASN A 117 -16.25 5.46 15.12
C ASN A 117 -16.50 6.88 15.65
N GLY A 118 -16.54 7.89 14.77
CA GLY A 118 -16.90 9.26 15.16
C GLY A 118 -15.80 10.04 15.89
N ALA A 119 -14.58 9.50 15.98
CA ALA A 119 -13.45 10.19 16.59
C ALA A 119 -13.23 11.56 15.93
N ARG A 120 -13.13 12.63 16.73
CA ARG A 120 -13.05 14.02 16.24
C ARG A 120 -11.64 14.39 15.76
N ILE A 121 -11.58 15.39 14.86
CA ILE A 121 -10.35 15.89 14.24
C ILE A 121 -9.57 16.65 15.30
#